data_AF-A0A966ER20-F1
#
_entry.id   AF-A0A966ER20-F1
#
_cell.length_a   1.000
_cell.length_b   1.000
_cell.length_c   1.000
_cell.angle_alpha   90.00
_cell.angle_beta   90.00
_cell.angle_gamma   90.00
#
_symmetry.space_group_name_H-M   'P 1'
#
loop_
_entity.id
_entity.type
_entity.pdbx_description
1 polymer ?
#
loop_
_entity_poly.entity_id
_entity_poly.type
_entity_poly.pdbx_seq_one_letter_code
_entity_poly.pdbx_strand_id
1 'polypeptide(L)'
;EQRVWVPRIGEEEPSVVTPTGGGGSSSSADGGIVDINHASAAELEALPGIGPSLAAAIVDHRQRQGPFSSIEELLTVAGIGPAKLEQLRSMAGT
;
A
#
# COMPACT_ATOMS: atom_id res chain seq x y z
N GLU A 1 -1.20 -20.12 -25.16
CA GLU A 1 -0.29 -18.97 -25.06
C GLU A 1 -1.11 -17.69 -25.20
N GLN A 2 -1.10 -16.83 -24.16
CA GLN A 2 -1.60 -15.44 -24.07
C GLN A 2 -1.68 -15.14 -22.56
N ARG A 3 -1.30 -13.98 -22.04
CA ARG A 3 -1.89 -12.67 -22.35
C ARG A 3 -0.90 -11.54 -22.02
N VAL A 4 -0.67 -10.70 -23.02
CA VAL A 4 -0.19 -9.32 -22.85
C VAL A 4 -1.41 -8.48 -22.45
N TRP A 5 -1.31 -7.71 -21.37
CA TRP A 5 -2.29 -6.68 -21.03
C TRP A 5 -1.58 -5.36 -20.77
N VAL A 6 -1.94 -4.34 -21.54
CA VAL A 6 -1.44 -2.96 -21.40
C VAL A 6 -2.67 -2.04 -21.35
N PRO A 7 -2.98 -1.40 -20.21
CA PRO A 7 -3.92 -0.29 -20.17
C PRO A 7 -3.18 1.05 -20.11
N ARG A 8 -3.72 2.00 -20.87
CA ARG A 8 -3.25 3.38 -21.06
C ARG A 8 -4.08 4.28 -20.13
N ILE A 9 -3.39 5.21 -19.48
CA ILE A 9 -3.91 6.05 -18.40
C ILE A 9 -4.82 7.16 -18.95
N GLY A 10 -5.95 7.40 -18.27
CA GLY A 10 -6.81 8.58 -18.47
C GLY A 10 -7.93 8.43 -19.51
N GLU A 11 -9.11 8.01 -19.05
CA GLU A 11 -10.34 8.81 -19.24
C GLU A 11 -11.30 8.40 -18.11
N GLU A 12 -11.55 9.31 -17.19
CA GLU A 12 -12.43 9.13 -16.04
C GLU A 12 -13.87 9.41 -16.49
N GLU A 13 -14.75 8.41 -16.45
CA GLU A 13 -16.19 8.66 -16.37
C GLU A 13 -16.82 7.82 -15.24
N PRO A 14 -17.41 8.47 -14.22
CA PRO A 14 -18.11 7.81 -13.13
C PRO A 14 -19.51 7.45 -13.60
N SER A 15 -19.80 6.16 -13.80
CA SER A 15 -21.17 5.71 -14.10
C SER A 15 -21.39 4.22 -13.84
N VAL A 16 -22.22 3.99 -12.81
CA VAL A 16 -23.24 2.94 -12.65
C VAL A 16 -22.89 1.49 -12.23
N VAL A 17 -23.61 1.10 -11.16
CA VAL A 17 -24.14 -0.20 -10.69
C VAL A 17 -23.30 -1.10 -9.75
N THR A 18 -23.88 -1.29 -8.56
CA THR A 18 -23.72 -2.40 -7.60
C THR A 18 -24.59 -3.60 -8.03
N PRO A 19 -24.69 -4.71 -7.27
CA PRO A 19 -23.68 -5.63 -6.70
C PRO A 19 -23.95 -7.10 -7.13
N THR A 20 -23.02 -8.05 -6.95
CA THR A 20 -23.28 -9.47 -6.52
C THR A 20 -22.19 -10.47 -6.94
N GLY A 21 -21.74 -11.27 -5.96
CA GLY A 21 -21.03 -12.55 -6.11
C GLY A 21 -19.51 -12.44 -6.28
N GLY A 22 -18.66 -12.64 -5.29
CA GLY A 22 -18.74 -13.59 -4.17
C GLY A 22 -17.58 -14.57 -4.29
N GLY A 23 -16.54 -14.34 -3.49
CA GLY A 23 -15.30 -15.11 -3.42
C GLY A 23 -14.19 -14.18 -2.94
N GLY A 24 -14.18 -13.77 -1.68
CA GLY A 24 -13.92 -14.67 -0.56
C GLY A 24 -12.44 -14.53 -0.21
N SER A 25 -12.18 -13.60 0.70
CA SER A 25 -11.02 -13.53 1.59
C SER A 25 -9.64 -13.87 1.01
N SER A 26 -8.83 -12.83 0.85
CA SER A 26 -7.69 -12.71 1.77
C SER A 26 -7.92 -11.45 2.61
N SER A 27 -8.85 -11.48 3.57
CA SER A 27 -8.39 -11.68 4.95
C SER A 27 -7.22 -12.64 5.01
N SER A 28 -6.02 -12.12 4.80
CA SER A 28 -4.92 -12.54 5.65
C SER A 28 -4.97 -11.61 6.86
N ALA A 29 -5.92 -11.89 7.75
CA ALA A 29 -5.78 -11.59 9.17
C ALA A 29 -4.72 -12.54 9.81
N ASP A 30 -3.68 -12.88 9.05
CA ASP A 30 -2.65 -13.87 9.34
C ASP A 30 -1.33 -13.34 8.80
N GLY A 31 -0.71 -12.41 9.53
CA GLY A 31 0.73 -12.10 9.39
C GLY A 31 1.26 -11.88 7.97
N GLY A 32 0.42 -11.38 7.06
CA GLY A 32 0.75 -11.18 5.66
C GLY A 32 1.52 -9.88 5.52
N ILE A 33 2.78 -10.02 5.16
CA ILE A 33 3.72 -8.92 4.96
C ILE A 33 3.13 -7.96 3.90
N VAL A 34 2.81 -6.74 4.29
CA VAL A 34 2.33 -5.67 3.39
C VAL A 34 3.52 -5.09 2.64
N ASP A 35 3.55 -5.29 1.32
CA ASP A 35 4.61 -4.76 0.46
C ASP A 35 4.50 -3.24 0.33
N ILE A 36 5.35 -2.47 1.01
CA ILE A 36 5.26 -1.00 1.07
C ILE A 36 5.39 -0.36 -0.31
N ASN A 37 6.15 -0.99 -1.21
CA ASN A 37 6.39 -0.52 -2.57
C ASN A 37 5.13 -0.62 -3.43
N HIS A 38 4.37 -1.70 -3.27
CA HIS A 38 3.19 -2.00 -4.07
C HIS A 38 1.86 -1.67 -3.38
N ALA A 39 1.89 -1.50 -2.06
CA ALA A 39 0.73 -1.20 -1.25
C ALA A 39 0.07 0.11 -1.65
N SER A 40 -1.25 0.10 -1.61
CA SER A 40 -2.11 1.25 -1.76
C SER A 40 -2.11 2.08 -0.46
N ALA A 41 -2.51 3.36 -0.55
CA ALA A 41 -2.64 4.19 0.65
C ALA A 41 -3.53 3.52 1.72
N ALA A 42 -4.67 2.95 1.30
CA ALA A 42 -5.58 2.24 2.20
C ALA A 42 -4.96 0.99 2.86
N GLU A 43 -4.05 0.28 2.18
CA GLU A 43 -3.36 -0.88 2.73
C GLU A 43 -2.29 -0.47 3.73
N LEU A 44 -1.61 0.65 3.47
CA LEU A 44 -0.69 1.26 4.42
C LEU A 44 -1.45 1.77 5.65
N GLU A 45 -2.62 2.40 5.47
CA GLU A 45 -3.51 2.84 6.57
C GLU A 45 -4.05 1.69 7.43
N ALA A 46 -4.13 0.48 6.89
CA ALA A 46 -4.49 -0.71 7.66
C ALA A 46 -3.41 -1.11 8.67
N LEU A 47 -2.18 -0.59 8.53
CA LEU A 47 -1.08 -0.86 9.44
C LEU A 47 -1.19 -0.02 10.72
N PRO A 48 -0.90 -0.63 11.90
CA PRO A 48 -1.02 0.07 13.17
C PRO A 48 -0.08 1.28 13.23
N GLY A 49 -0.67 2.46 13.42
CA GLY A 49 0.07 3.71 13.52
C GLY A 49 0.32 4.42 12.19
N ILE A 50 0.00 3.82 11.04
CA ILE A 50 -0.05 4.57 9.79
C ILE A 50 -1.44 5.22 9.67
N GLY A 51 -1.47 6.53 9.48
CA GLY A 51 -2.70 7.27 9.18
C GLY A 51 -2.73 7.76 7.73
N PRO A 52 -3.84 8.37 7.29
CA PRO A 52 -4.03 8.85 5.92
C PRO A 52 -2.93 9.79 5.45
N SER A 53 -2.49 10.72 6.32
CA SER A 53 -1.40 11.64 6.00
C SER A 53 -0.06 10.93 5.78
N LEU A 54 0.16 9.84 6.52
CA LEU A 54 1.42 9.10 6.48
C LEU A 54 1.45 8.15 5.30
N ALA A 55 0.35 7.46 5.03
CA ALA A 55 0.17 6.67 3.81
C ALA A 55 0.36 7.52 2.55
N ALA A 56 -0.25 8.72 2.50
CA ALA A 56 -0.01 9.66 1.41
C ALA A 56 1.47 10.06 1.29
N ALA A 57 2.14 10.31 2.42
CA ALA A 57 3.56 10.65 2.44
C ALA A 57 4.46 9.50 1.94
N ILE A 58 4.14 8.24 2.25
CA ILE A 58 4.84 7.05 1.74
C ILE A 58 4.67 6.96 0.21
N VAL A 59 3.44 7.15 -0.28
CA VAL A 59 3.12 7.12 -1.72
C VAL A 59 3.80 8.26 -2.48
N ASP A 60 3.89 9.44 -1.87
CA ASP A 60 4.61 10.59 -2.44
C ASP A 60 6.13 10.38 -2.40
N HIS A 61 6.65 9.83 -1.30
CA HIS A 61 8.07 9.50 -1.16
C HIS A 61 8.51 8.51 -2.23
N ARG A 62 7.74 7.43 -2.47
CA ARG A 62 8.09 6.47 -3.54
C ARG A 62 8.07 7.07 -4.94
N GLN A 63 7.23 8.08 -5.17
CA GLN A 63 7.18 8.80 -6.45
C GLN A 63 8.37 9.74 -6.64
N ARG A 64 8.86 10.36 -5.55
CA ARG A 64 9.97 11.32 -5.61
C ARG A 64 11.35 10.67 -5.50
N GLN A 65 11.49 9.68 -4.62
CA GLN A 65 12.77 9.04 -4.30
C GLN A 65 12.93 7.69 -5.00
N GLY A 66 11.82 7.05 -5.38
CA GLY A 66 11.81 5.69 -5.93
C GLY A 66 11.35 4.65 -4.90
N PRO A 67 11.36 3.35 -5.26
CA PRO A 67 10.95 2.30 -4.34
C PRO A 67 11.85 2.28 -3.10
N PHE A 68 11.25 1.95 -1.95
CA PHE A 68 11.97 1.70 -0.71
C PHE A 68 12.87 0.48 -0.90
N SER A 69 14.13 0.58 -0.47
CA SER A 69 15.06 -0.56 -0.48
C SER A 69 14.95 -1.40 0.80
N SER A 70 14.54 -0.76 1.90
CA SER A 70 14.37 -1.39 3.21
C SER A 70 13.18 -0.77 3.94
N ILE A 71 12.60 -1.52 4.86
CA ILE A 71 11.60 -1.01 5.82
C ILE A 71 12.14 0.21 6.57
N GLU A 72 13.45 0.27 6.87
CA GLU A 72 14.11 1.39 7.55
C GLU A 72 13.95 2.73 6.82
N GLU A 73 13.82 2.74 5.50
CA GLU A 73 13.59 3.98 4.76
C GLU A 73 12.25 4.62 5.05
N LEU A 74 11.27 3.88 5.60
CA LEU A 74 10.05 4.47 6.13
C LEU A 74 10.35 5.55 7.19
N LEU A 75 11.45 5.47 7.96
CA LEU A 75 11.84 6.52 8.91
C LEU A 75 12.21 7.86 8.25
N THR A 76 12.54 7.86 6.97
CA THR A 76 12.79 9.10 6.22
C THR A 76 11.48 9.85 5.91
N VAL A 77 10.34 9.15 5.97
CA VAL A 77 9.02 9.74 5.78
C VAL A 77 8.61 10.48 7.05
N ALA A 78 8.30 11.76 6.90
CA ALA A 78 7.89 12.62 8.00
C ALA A 78 6.63 12.06 8.71
N GLY A 79 6.78 11.69 9.97
CA GLY A 79 5.70 11.13 10.81
C GLY A 79 5.82 9.63 11.10
N ILE A 80 6.75 8.92 10.46
CA ILE A 80 7.12 7.56 10.84
C ILE A 80 8.20 7.65 11.90
N GLY A 81 7.86 7.22 13.11
CA GLY A 81 8.81 7.10 14.21
C GLY A 81 9.33 5.67 14.37
N PRO A 82 10.41 5.47 15.15
CA PRO A 82 10.97 4.15 15.43
C PRO A 82 9.94 3.20 16.04
N ALA A 83 9.06 3.72 16.90
CA ALA A 83 7.98 2.94 17.51
C ALA A 83 7.00 2.34 16.47
N LYS A 84 6.66 3.09 15.42
CA LYS A 84 5.80 2.60 14.33
C LYS A 84 6.56 1.63 13.45
N LEU A 85 7.80 1.97 13.09
CA LEU A 85 8.63 1.12 12.25
C LEU A 85 8.81 -0.28 12.85
N GLU A 86 8.98 -0.39 14.16
CA GLU A 86 9.15 -1.68 14.82
C GLU A 86 7.89 -2.56 14.72
N GLN A 87 6.70 -1.95 14.77
CA GLN A 87 5.44 -2.66 14.53
C GLN A 87 5.27 -3.05 13.05
N LEU A 88 5.63 -2.12 12.16
CA LEU A 88 5.59 -2.32 10.72
C LEU A 88 6.57 -3.41 10.27
N ARG A 89 7.76 -3.49 10.85
CA ARG A 89 8.76 -4.53 10.56
C ARG A 89 8.21 -5.95 10.57
N SER A 90 7.25 -6.22 11.46
CA SER A 90 6.67 -7.55 11.61
C SER A 90 5.50 -7.80 10.65
N MET A 91 4.98 -6.75 10.00
CA MET A 91 3.73 -6.76 9.23
C MET A 91 3.88 -6.18 7.82
N ALA A 92 5.01 -5.55 7.50
CA ALA A 92 5.32 -4.87 6.25
C ALA A 92 6.66 -5.36 5.73
N GLY A 93 6.78 -5.42 4.41
CA GLY A 93 7.96 -5.86 3.67
C GLY A 93 8.20 -4.95 2.48
N THR A 94 9.38 -5.06 1.89
CA THR A 94 9.80 -4.18 0.81
C THR A 94 9.50 -4.78 -0.55
#